data_AF-A0AAI8E609-F1
#
_entry.id   AF-A0AAI8E609-F1
#
_cell.length_a   1.000
_cell.length_b   1.000
_cell.length_c   1.000
_cell.angle_alpha   90.00
_cell.angle_beta   90.00
_cell.angle_gamma   90.00
#
_symmetry.space_group_name_H-M   'P 1'
#
loop_
_entity.id
_entity.type
_entity.pdbx_description
1 polymer ?
#
loop_
_entity_poly.entity_id
_entity_poly.type
_entity_poly.pdbx_seq_one_letter_code
_entity_poly.pdbx_strand_id
1 'polypeptide(L)'
;MNLLNPKIILFNMTFLPQFVSAHDPHAMGKLFFLGLSFIPMALPFTIPMVVAADRFAGLLNKNPTVTRIVDWMFAGVFSAFALKIITAQAK
;
A
#
# COMPACT_ATOMS: atom_id res chain seq x y z
N MET A 1 1.13 -9.80 -5.16
CA MET A 1 1.64 -10.15 -3.82
C MET A 1 2.62 -11.30 -3.97
N ASN A 2 3.88 -11.12 -3.60
CA ASN A 2 4.89 -12.18 -3.74
C ASN A 2 4.77 -13.15 -2.56
N LEU A 3 4.05 -14.25 -2.77
CA LEU A 3 3.83 -15.28 -1.74
C LEU A 3 5.12 -16.00 -1.32
N LEU A 4 6.22 -15.89 -2.09
CA LEU A 4 7.51 -16.46 -1.75
C LEU A 4 8.40 -15.48 -0.95
N ASN A 5 7.95 -14.24 -0.74
CA ASN A 5 8.68 -13.31 0.11
C ASN A 5 8.48 -13.73 1.57
N PRO A 6 9.51 -14.20 2.29
CA PRO A 6 9.37 -14.72 3.65
C PRO A 6 8.78 -13.67 4.61
N LYS A 7 9.04 -12.38 4.36
CA LYS A 7 8.42 -11.28 5.13
C LYS A 7 6.89 -11.27 5.00
N ILE A 8 6.37 -11.51 3.81
CA ILE A 8 4.92 -11.53 3.54
C ILE A 8 4.29 -12.79 4.17
N ILE A 9 4.96 -13.94 4.09
CA ILE A 9 4.48 -15.18 4.71
C ILE A 9 4.42 -15.04 6.23
N LEU A 10 5.51 -14.58 6.87
CA LEU A 10 5.57 -14.39 8.32
C LEU A 10 4.49 -13.43 8.82
N PHE A 11 4.30 -12.30 8.13
CA PHE A 11 3.21 -11.38 8.42
C PHE A 11 1.87 -12.12 8.42
N ASN A 12 1.50 -12.75 7.30
CA ASN A 12 0.22 -13.44 7.19
C ASN A 12 0.07 -14.56 8.23
N MET A 13 1.10 -15.35 8.51
CA MET A 13 1.06 -16.42 9.53
C MET A 13 0.88 -15.90 10.96
N THR A 14 1.33 -14.69 11.28
CA THR A 14 1.09 -14.10 12.62
C THR A 14 -0.31 -13.51 12.79
N PHE A 15 -0.94 -13.07 11.70
CA PHE A 15 -2.29 -12.50 11.74
C PHE A 15 -3.40 -13.53 11.44
N LEU A 16 -3.11 -14.60 10.70
CA LEU A 16 -4.08 -15.67 10.39
C LEU A 16 -4.71 -16.32 11.64
N PRO A 17 -3.93 -16.65 12.71
CA PRO A 17 -4.46 -17.29 13.91
C PRO A 17 -5.49 -16.42 14.65
N GLN A 18 -5.49 -15.10 14.42
CA GLN A 18 -6.47 -14.19 15.00
C GLN A 18 -7.87 -14.37 14.38
N PHE A 19 -7.93 -14.91 13.16
CA PHE A 19 -9.17 -15.11 12.40
C PHE A 19 -9.60 -16.57 12.31
N VAL A 20 -8.65 -17.51 12.33
CA VAL A 20 -8.91 -18.96 12.20
C VAL A 20 -7.94 -19.76 13.07
N SER A 21 -8.45 -20.65 13.92
CA SER A 21 -7.62 -21.55 14.73
C SER A 21 -6.91 -22.59 13.85
N ALA A 22 -5.64 -22.86 14.13
CA ALA A 22 -4.82 -23.82 13.38
C ALA A 22 -5.34 -25.27 13.44
N HIS A 23 -6.16 -25.61 14.45
CA HIS A 23 -6.70 -26.96 14.66
C HIS A 23 -8.17 -27.11 14.22
N ASP A 24 -8.71 -26.13 13.50
CA ASP A 24 -10.11 -26.14 13.06
C ASP A 24 -10.30 -26.97 11.77
N PRO A 25 -11.12 -28.04 11.78
CA PRO A 25 -11.42 -28.85 10.58
C PRO A 25 -12.06 -28.04 9.44
N HIS A 26 -12.71 -26.92 9.76
CA HIS A 26 -13.42 -26.06 8.81
C HIS A 26 -12.67 -24.76 8.46
N ALA A 27 -11.36 -24.72 8.71
CA ALA A 27 -10.51 -23.55 8.45
C ALA A 27 -10.65 -22.99 7.02
N MET A 28 -10.71 -23.87 6.00
CA MET A 28 -10.93 -23.49 4.60
C MET A 28 -12.23 -22.70 4.41
N GLY A 29 -13.34 -23.17 4.99
CA GLY A 29 -14.64 -22.50 4.87
C GLY A 29 -14.65 -21.12 5.53
N LYS A 30 -14.00 -20.99 6.68
CA LYS A 30 -13.83 -19.69 7.36
C LYS A 30 -12.98 -18.72 6.54
N LEU A 31 -11.88 -19.17 5.95
CA LEU A 31 -11.06 -18.32 5.09
C LEU A 31 -11.82 -17.82 3.86
N PHE A 32 -12.62 -18.67 3.22
CA PHE A 32 -13.49 -18.25 2.12
C PHE A 32 -14.53 -17.23 2.57
N PHE A 33 -15.17 -17.45 3.72
CA PHE A 33 -16.14 -16.52 4.27
C PHE A 33 -15.50 -15.16 4.62
N LEU A 34 -14.36 -15.17 5.31
CA LEU A 34 -13.60 -13.96 5.64
C LEU A 34 -13.18 -13.20 4.37
N GLY A 35 -12.62 -13.89 3.38
CA GLY A 35 -12.23 -13.29 2.11
C GLY A 35 -13.42 -12.68 1.35
N LEU A 36 -14.53 -13.40 1.25
CA LEU A 36 -15.74 -12.89 0.61
C LEU A 36 -16.36 -11.71 1.36
N SER A 37 -16.35 -11.73 2.69
CA SER A 37 -16.85 -10.61 3.51
C SER A 37 -15.96 -9.36 3.43
N PHE A 38 -14.66 -9.56 3.21
CA PHE A 38 -13.70 -8.46 3.08
C PHE A 38 -13.94 -7.63 1.81
N ILE A 39 -14.34 -8.26 0.69
CA ILE A 39 -14.59 -7.58 -0.59
C ILE A 39 -15.60 -6.42 -0.44
N PRO A 40 -16.85 -6.64 0.00
CA PRO A 40 -17.83 -5.55 0.14
C PRO A 40 -17.45 -4.52 1.22
N MET A 41 -16.63 -4.90 2.21
CA MET A 41 -16.09 -3.93 3.17
C MET A 41 -14.99 -3.05 2.57
N ALA A 42 -14.13 -3.61 1.72
CA ALA A 42 -13.00 -2.91 1.12
C ALA A 42 -13.42 -2.03 -0.07
N LEU A 43 -14.41 -2.48 -0.86
CA LEU A 43 -14.86 -1.79 -2.07
C LEU A 43 -15.24 -0.31 -1.86
N PRO A 44 -16.02 0.07 -0.82
CA PRO A 44 -16.36 1.47 -0.55
C PRO A 44 -15.16 2.37 -0.29
N PHE A 45 -14.02 1.82 0.15
CA PHE A 45 -12.79 2.58 0.38
C PHE A 45 -11.90 2.58 -0.86
N THR A 46 -11.78 1.45 -1.55
CA THR A 46 -10.91 1.34 -2.72
C THR A 46 -11.47 2.05 -3.93
N ILE A 47 -12.79 2.03 -4.16
CA ILE A 47 -13.41 2.70 -5.31
C ILE A 47 -13.15 4.21 -5.30
N PRO A 48 -13.46 4.98 -4.22
CA PRO A 48 -13.17 6.40 -4.18
C PRO A 48 -11.67 6.70 -4.27
N MET A 49 -10.82 5.87 -3.65
CA MET A 49 -9.37 6.01 -3.74
C MET A 49 -8.89 5.89 -5.19
N VAL A 50 -9.37 4.89 -5.94
CA VAL A 50 -9.02 4.71 -7.36
C VAL A 50 -9.53 5.86 -8.21
N VAL A 51 -10.78 6.29 -8.01
CA VAL A 51 -11.35 7.43 -8.74
C VAL A 51 -10.59 8.74 -8.44
N ALA A 52 -10.20 8.96 -7.19
CA ALA A 52 -9.41 10.12 -6.81
C ALA A 52 -8.01 10.07 -7.44
N ALA A 53 -7.37 8.89 -7.46
CA ALA A 53 -6.08 8.70 -8.10
C ALA A 53 -6.14 8.95 -9.62
N ASP A 54 -7.19 8.46 -10.29
CA ASP A 54 -7.41 8.70 -11.72
C ASP A 54 -7.63 10.19 -12.02
N ARG A 55 -8.47 10.87 -11.23
CA ARG A 55 -8.69 12.33 -11.31
C ARG A 55 -7.38 13.10 -11.11
N PHE A 56 -6.57 12.70 -10.14
CA PHE A 56 -5.28 13.34 -9.87
C PHE A 56 -4.29 13.13 -11.02
N ALA A 57 -4.19 11.92 -11.56
CA ALA A 57 -3.37 11.61 -12.73
C ALA A 57 -3.83 12.41 -13.97
N GLY A 58 -5.14 12.53 -14.17
CA GLY A 58 -5.72 13.37 -15.22
C GLY A 58 -5.39 14.86 -15.05
N LEU A 59 -5.45 15.40 -13.84
CA LEU A 59 -5.06 16.78 -13.54
C LEU A 59 -3.58 17.04 -13.84
N LEU A 60 -2.72 16.09 -13.47
CA LEU A 60 -1.29 16.14 -13.75
C LEU A 60 -1.04 16.17 -15.26
N ASN A 61 -1.64 15.24 -16.01
CA ASN A 61 -1.48 15.19 -17.47
C ASN A 61 -2.05 16.42 -18.19
N LYS A 62 -3.11 17.03 -17.65
CA LYS A 62 -3.79 18.17 -18.28
C LYS A 62 -3.08 19.51 -18.03
N ASN A 63 -2.41 19.68 -16.88
CA ASN A 63 -1.79 20.95 -16.53
C ASN A 63 -0.26 20.80 -16.32
N PRO A 64 0.56 21.25 -17.28
CA PRO A 64 2.02 21.13 -17.18
C PRO A 64 2.61 21.88 -15.99
N THR A 65 1.91 22.89 -15.45
CA THR A 65 2.32 23.60 -14.24
C THR A 65 2.19 22.71 -13.00
N VAL A 66 1.13 21.89 -12.90
CA VAL A 66 0.95 20.96 -11.78
C VAL A 66 2.01 19.86 -11.82
N THR A 67 2.30 19.34 -13.00
CA THR A 67 3.41 18.38 -13.20
C THR A 67 4.73 18.94 -12.74
N ARG A 68 5.05 20.17 -13.17
CA ARG A 68 6.27 20.85 -12.71
C ARG A 68 6.31 21.00 -11.18
N ILE A 69 5.21 21.41 -10.54
CA ILE A 69 5.17 21.54 -9.07
C ILE A 69 5.47 20.19 -8.40
N VAL A 70 4.88 19.10 -8.88
CA VAL A 70 5.14 17.74 -8.36
C VAL A 70 6.61 17.35 -8.58
N ASP A 71 7.18 17.63 -9.75
CA ASP A 71 8.59 17.35 -10.03
C ASP A 71 9.53 18.14 -9.11
N TRP A 72 9.27 19.43 -8.90
CA TRP A 72 10.05 20.28 -7.98
C TRP A 72 9.93 19.80 -6.53
N MET A 73 8.76 19.30 -6.12
CA MET A 73 8.56 18.68 -4.81
C MET A 73 9.41 17.43 -4.64
N PHE A 74 9.41 16.52 -5.62
CA PHE A 74 10.27 15.34 -5.60
C PHE A 74 11.75 15.71 -5.56
N ALA A 75 12.18 16.64 -6.42
CA ALA A 75 13.54 17.14 -6.42
C ALA A 75 13.94 17.70 -5.05
N GLY A 76 13.07 18.52 -4.43
CA GLY A 76 13.30 19.06 -3.08
C GLY A 76 13.45 17.98 -2.01
N VAL A 77 12.57 16.97 -2.00
CA VAL A 77 12.63 15.86 -1.05
C VAL A 77 13.91 15.04 -1.24
N PHE A 78 14.28 14.71 -2.48
CA PHE A 78 15.51 13.97 -2.77
C PHE A 78 16.76 14.77 -2.40
N SER A 79 16.80 16.07 -2.71
CA SER A 79 17.91 16.95 -2.30
C SER A 79 18.02 17.02 -0.77
N ALA A 80 16.90 17.15 -0.06
CA ALA A 80 16.90 17.14 1.41
C ALA A 80 17.38 15.80 1.98
N PHE A 81 16.96 14.67 1.39
CA PHE A 81 17.46 13.35 1.76
C PHE A 81 18.96 13.21 1.51
N ALA A 82 19.46 13.67 0.36
CA ALA A 82 20.88 13.64 0.03
C ALA A 82 21.71 14.46 1.03
N LEU A 83 21.26 15.68 1.36
CA LEU A 83 21.88 16.53 2.38
C LEU A 83 21.87 15.84 3.75
N LYS A 84 20.76 15.20 4.13
CA LYS A 84 20.68 14.45 5.39
C LYS A 84 21.65 13.27 5.42
N ILE A 85 21.80 12.54 4.31
CA ILE A 85 22.75 11.43 4.22
C ILE A 85 24.19 11.94 4.33
N ILE A 86 24.54 13.00 3.60
CA ILE A 86 25.89 13.60 3.66
C ILE A 86 26.20 14.08 5.08
N THR A 87 25.26 14.78 5.73
CA THR A 87 25.46 15.28 7.10
C THR A 87 25.43 14.18 8.16
N ALA A 88 24.70 13.08 7.93
CA ALA A 88 24.70 11.91 8.83
C ALA A 88 25.93 11.01 8.65
N GLN A 89 26.51 10.94 7.45
CA GLN A 89 27.76 10.21 7.15
C GLN A 89 29.01 11.03 7.50
N ALA A 90 28.90 12.36 7.55
CA ALA A 90 29.98 13.26 7.95
C ALA A 90 30.16 13.36 9.48
N LYS A 91 29.39 12.58 10.25
CA LYS A 91 29.46 12.50 11.72
C LYS A 91 29.84 11.08 12.13
#